data_AF-A0A7V9ETW8-F1
#
_entry.id   AF-A0A7V9ETW8-F1
#
_cell.length_a   1.000
_cell.length_b   1.000
_cell.length_c   1.000
_cell.angle_alpha   90.00
_cell.angle_beta   90.00
_cell.angle_gamma   90.00
#
_symmetry.space_group_name_H-M   'P 1'
#
loop_
_entity.id
_entity.type
_entity.pdbx_description
1 polymer ?
#
loop_
_entity_poly.entity_id
_entity_poly.type
_entity_poly.pdbx_seq_one_letter_code
_entity_poly.pdbx_strand_id
1 'polypeptide(L)'
;MPKTYYPDQNDDRADWWQNVIDQGSPIFTALALPAAQITSIMADAAWGVYLYRTLRVAYEEATTRVIGYADAITDGGNGTPAPAAPAMPTWPAAPATAVDAGIEARREMWVQSVKSNPAFNAGTMGTTLRLEATATPFNPSTYMAKLDGLSSPAAKQLRFKFGKSYGRVDGVNLYGRKSGQSAWVNLGRFNATRRTRRCRWPMASRRNGNSRRAR
;
A
#
# COMPACT_ATOMS: atom_id res chain seq x y z
N MET A 1 -6.34 8.24 -2.71
CA MET A 1 -6.91 6.88 -2.74
C MET A 1 -6.28 6.11 -1.59
N PRO A 2 -7.02 5.30 -0.83
CA PRO A 2 -6.43 4.54 0.26
C PRO A 2 -5.34 3.62 -0.32
N LYS A 3 -4.19 3.56 0.35
CA LYS A 3 -3.17 2.53 0.10
C LYS A 3 -3.84 1.16 0.28
N THR A 4 -3.51 0.20 -0.58
CA THR A 4 -4.06 -1.17 -0.58
C THR A 4 -4.12 -1.79 0.83
N TYR A 5 -5.17 -2.58 1.12
CA TYR A 5 -5.29 -3.28 2.41
C TYR A 5 -4.22 -4.37 2.59
N TYR A 6 -3.73 -4.91 1.48
CA TYR A 6 -2.72 -5.94 1.45
C TYR A 6 -1.32 -5.31 1.29
N PRO A 7 -0.34 -5.66 2.14
CA PRO A 7 0.99 -5.08 2.09
C PRO A 7 1.82 -5.49 0.87
N ASP A 8 2.79 -4.65 0.52
CA ASP A 8 3.70 -4.91 -0.60
C ASP A 8 4.99 -5.64 -0.20
N GLN A 9 5.43 -5.50 1.06
CA GLN A 9 6.63 -6.16 1.58
C GLN A 9 6.33 -7.54 2.16
N ASN A 10 7.26 -8.49 1.99
CA ASN A 10 7.06 -9.87 2.44
C ASN A 10 6.86 -9.98 3.96
N ASP A 11 7.61 -9.23 4.76
CA ASP A 11 7.44 -9.25 6.23
C ASP A 11 6.06 -8.76 6.65
N ASP A 12 5.62 -7.64 6.07
CA ASP A 12 4.29 -7.09 6.33
C ASP A 12 3.19 -8.05 5.86
N ARG A 13 3.39 -8.75 4.73
CA ARG A 13 2.47 -9.79 4.24
C ARG A 13 2.39 -10.96 5.21
N ALA A 14 3.52 -11.39 5.77
CA ALA A 14 3.54 -12.43 6.78
C ALA A 14 2.79 -11.99 8.05
N ASP A 15 2.99 -10.75 8.51
CA ASP A 15 2.23 -10.20 9.65
C ASP A 15 0.73 -10.10 9.36
N TRP A 16 0.38 -9.76 8.12
CA TRP A 16 -1.02 -9.74 7.69
C TRP A 16 -1.63 -11.15 7.75
N TRP A 17 -0.94 -12.16 7.24
CA TRP A 17 -1.40 -13.56 7.32
C TRP A 17 -1.43 -14.09 8.75
N GLN A 18 -0.46 -13.73 9.58
CA GLN A 18 -0.45 -14.07 11.01
C GLN A 18 -1.66 -13.46 11.72
N ASN A 19 -2.01 -12.21 11.40
CA ASN A 19 -3.21 -11.58 11.94
C ASN A 19 -4.50 -12.33 11.55
N VAL A 20 -4.56 -12.90 10.34
CA VAL A 20 -5.68 -13.78 9.93
C VAL A 20 -5.70 -15.07 10.76
N ILE A 21 -4.55 -15.66 11.09
CA ILE A 21 -4.49 -16.82 12.00
C ILE A 21 -5.00 -16.47 13.39
N ASP A 22 -4.54 -15.34 13.94
CA ASP A 22 -4.81 -14.97 15.33
C ASP A 22 -6.27 -14.52 15.53
N GLN A 23 -6.86 -13.87 14.54
CA GLN A 23 -8.17 -13.20 14.67
C GLN A 23 -9.26 -13.77 13.74
N GLY A 24 -8.88 -14.55 12.71
CA GLY A 24 -9.76 -14.99 11.63
C GLY A 24 -10.90 -15.88 12.11
N SER A 25 -10.58 -16.98 12.79
CA SER A 25 -11.56 -18.01 13.19
C SER A 25 -12.81 -17.46 13.90
N PRO A 26 -12.70 -16.66 14.99
CA PRO A 26 -13.88 -16.13 15.67
C PRO A 26 -14.69 -15.18 14.77
N ILE A 27 -14.03 -14.35 13.95
CA ILE A 27 -14.71 -13.40 13.06
C ILE A 27 -15.42 -14.13 11.92
N PHE A 28 -14.78 -15.10 11.28
CA PHE A 28 -15.39 -15.89 10.22
C PHE A 28 -16.56 -16.74 10.71
N THR A 29 -16.48 -17.22 11.95
CA THR A 29 -17.61 -17.89 12.62
C THR A 29 -18.76 -16.93 12.88
N ALA A 30 -18.48 -15.71 13.35
CA ALA A 30 -19.50 -14.67 13.56
C ALA A 30 -20.19 -14.23 12.25
N LEU A 31 -19.48 -14.32 11.11
CA LEU A 31 -20.02 -14.10 9.77
C LEU A 31 -20.81 -15.30 9.22
N ALA A 32 -20.92 -16.38 9.99
CA ALA A 32 -21.55 -17.64 9.60
C ALA A 32 -20.98 -18.24 8.29
N LEU A 33 -19.67 -18.12 8.08
CA LEU A 33 -19.02 -18.79 6.95
C LEU A 33 -19.07 -20.32 7.14
N PRO A 34 -19.20 -21.11 6.05
CA PRO A 34 -19.13 -22.56 6.12
C PRO A 34 -17.82 -23.02 6.77
N ALA A 35 -17.89 -24.03 7.65
CA ALA A 35 -16.71 -24.53 8.36
C ALA A 35 -15.56 -24.94 7.42
N ALA A 36 -15.88 -25.58 6.28
CA ALA A 36 -14.90 -25.94 5.26
C ALA A 36 -14.20 -24.70 4.66
N GLN A 37 -14.93 -23.59 4.46
CA GLN A 37 -14.36 -22.34 3.98
C GLN A 37 -13.43 -21.72 5.04
N ILE A 38 -13.83 -21.75 6.31
CA ILE A 38 -12.97 -21.29 7.41
C ILE A 38 -11.68 -22.10 7.44
N THR A 39 -11.77 -23.43 7.41
CA THR A 39 -10.59 -24.31 7.37
C THR A 39 -9.69 -23.99 6.18
N SER A 40 -10.25 -23.76 5.00
CA SER A 40 -9.48 -23.38 3.81
C SER A 40 -8.76 -22.04 3.98
N ILE A 41 -9.43 -21.01 4.52
CA ILE A 41 -8.81 -19.68 4.73
C ILE A 41 -7.70 -19.77 5.78
N MET A 42 -7.89 -20.53 6.85
CA MET A 42 -6.89 -20.70 7.90
C MET A 42 -5.68 -21.51 7.39
N ALA A 43 -5.89 -22.49 6.52
CA ALA A 43 -4.82 -23.22 5.85
C ALA A 43 -4.02 -22.29 4.93
N ASP A 44 -4.70 -21.47 4.12
CA ASP A 44 -4.04 -20.44 3.31
C ASP A 44 -3.21 -19.51 4.20
N ALA A 45 -3.76 -19.02 5.30
CA ALA A 45 -3.02 -18.14 6.21
C ALA A 45 -1.75 -18.78 6.79
N ALA A 46 -1.81 -20.05 7.19
CA ALA A 46 -0.64 -20.80 7.66
C ALA A 46 0.44 -20.92 6.56
N TRP A 47 0.04 -21.20 5.32
CA TRP A 47 0.97 -21.22 4.18
C TRP A 47 1.53 -19.84 3.85
N GLY A 48 0.73 -18.79 3.96
CA GLY A 48 1.18 -17.40 3.79
C GLY A 48 2.29 -17.03 4.76
N VAL A 49 2.13 -17.35 6.06
CA VAL A 49 3.18 -17.14 7.07
C VAL A 49 4.42 -17.98 6.76
N TYR A 50 4.23 -19.26 6.44
CA TYR A 50 5.33 -20.15 6.12
C TYR A 50 6.18 -19.64 4.95
N LEU A 51 5.56 -19.23 3.85
CA LEU A 51 6.26 -18.78 2.66
C LEU A 51 6.96 -17.43 2.85
N TYR A 52 6.25 -16.44 3.40
CA TYR A 52 6.75 -15.06 3.46
C TYR A 52 7.70 -14.80 4.63
N ARG A 53 7.64 -15.60 5.69
CA ARG A 53 8.50 -15.45 6.88
C ARG A 53 9.35 -16.68 7.10
N THR A 54 8.75 -17.82 7.44
CA THR A 54 9.49 -18.95 8.00
C THR A 54 10.51 -19.54 7.03
N LEU A 55 10.07 -19.90 5.82
CA LEU A 55 10.92 -20.49 4.79
C LEU A 55 11.91 -19.46 4.25
N ARG A 56 11.46 -18.22 4.04
CA ARG A 56 12.30 -17.13 3.54
C ARG A 56 13.47 -16.85 4.49
N VAL A 57 13.20 -16.66 5.78
CA VAL A 57 14.24 -16.38 6.79
C VAL A 57 15.24 -17.53 6.88
N ALA A 58 14.76 -18.79 6.87
CA ALA A 58 15.65 -19.95 6.86
C ALA A 58 16.57 -19.97 5.63
N TYR A 59 16.05 -19.58 4.46
CA TYR A 59 16.82 -19.50 3.23
C TYR A 59 17.86 -18.36 3.27
N GLU A 60 17.47 -17.17 3.76
CA GLU A 60 18.36 -16.02 3.93
C GLU A 60 19.50 -16.33 4.91
N GLU A 61 19.20 -17.02 6.01
CA GLU A 61 20.18 -17.47 7.00
C GLU A 61 21.15 -18.50 6.41
N ALA A 62 20.64 -19.50 5.71
CA ALA A 62 21.46 -20.51 5.03
C ALA A 62 22.42 -19.87 4.02
N THR A 63 21.89 -18.94 3.21
CA THR A 63 22.66 -18.23 2.19
C THR A 63 23.77 -17.39 2.83
N THR A 64 23.44 -16.64 3.88
CA THR A 64 24.42 -15.79 4.60
C THR A 64 25.55 -16.63 5.21
N ARG A 65 25.22 -17.79 5.80
CA ARG A 65 26.24 -18.69 6.39
C ARG A 65 27.16 -19.28 5.33
N VAL A 66 26.61 -19.75 4.22
CA VAL A 66 27.38 -20.39 3.15
C VAL A 66 28.28 -19.38 2.44
N ILE A 67 27.74 -18.22 2.05
CA ILE A 67 28.52 -17.17 1.37
C ILE A 67 29.59 -16.62 2.30
N GLY A 68 29.23 -16.26 3.54
CA GLY A 68 30.20 -15.73 4.49
C GLY A 68 31.33 -16.71 4.83
N TYR A 69 31.05 -18.01 4.85
CA TYR A 69 32.08 -19.03 4.99
C TYR A 69 32.96 -19.15 3.75
N ALA A 70 32.37 -19.15 2.55
CA ALA A 70 33.12 -19.20 1.29
C ALA A 70 34.09 -18.02 1.19
N ASP A 71 33.61 -16.79 1.42
CA ASP A 71 34.42 -15.57 1.39
C ASP A 71 35.56 -15.62 2.42
N ALA A 72 35.32 -16.18 3.61
CA ALA A 72 36.36 -16.34 4.61
C ALA A 72 37.47 -17.32 4.19
N ILE A 73 37.16 -18.31 3.36
CA ILE A 73 38.12 -19.28 2.82
C ILE A 73 38.85 -18.72 1.60
N THR A 74 38.15 -18.00 0.71
CA THR A 74 38.70 -17.54 -0.57
C THR A 74 39.45 -16.22 -0.44
N ASP A 75 38.90 -15.29 0.34
CA ASP A 75 39.37 -13.90 0.45
C ASP A 75 39.95 -13.58 1.84
N GLY A 76 40.07 -14.60 2.69
CA GLY A 76 40.73 -14.51 4.00
C GLY A 76 42.22 -14.19 3.90
N GLY A 77 42.76 -13.51 4.91
CA GLY A 77 44.18 -13.16 4.95
C GLY A 77 45.08 -14.41 5.01
N ASN A 78 46.10 -14.48 4.14
CA ASN A 78 47.04 -15.59 4.12
C ASN A 78 47.73 -15.78 5.49
N GLY A 79 47.81 -17.04 5.95
CA GLY A 79 48.36 -17.39 7.26
C GLY A 79 47.36 -17.29 8.42
N THR A 80 46.12 -16.87 8.18
CA THR A 80 45.05 -16.97 9.19
C THR A 80 44.39 -18.35 9.13
N PRO A 81 44.11 -18.99 10.29
CA PRO A 81 43.37 -20.25 10.31
C PRO A 81 41.98 -20.08 9.71
N ALA A 82 41.60 -21.00 8.83
CA ALA A 82 40.24 -21.06 8.30
C ALA A 82 39.22 -21.23 9.45
N PRO A 83 38.06 -20.55 9.40
CA PRO A 83 36.98 -20.80 10.36
C PRO A 83 36.46 -22.24 10.21
N ALA A 84 35.76 -22.73 11.24
CA ALA A 84 35.05 -24.00 11.11
C ALA A 84 33.88 -23.87 10.12
N ALA A 85 33.58 -24.94 9.40
CA ALA A 85 32.41 -25.00 8.52
C ALA A 85 31.13 -24.70 9.33
N PRO A 86 30.26 -23.79 8.86
CA PRO A 86 29.05 -23.44 9.59
C PRO A 86 28.08 -24.62 9.60
N ALA A 87 27.36 -24.79 10.70
CA ALA A 87 26.21 -25.68 10.73
C ALA A 87 25.09 -25.09 9.86
N MET A 88 24.55 -25.90 8.97
CA MET A 88 23.39 -25.49 8.16
C MET A 88 22.14 -25.37 9.04
N PRO A 89 21.31 -24.33 8.83
CA PRO A 89 20.05 -24.23 9.56
C PRO A 89 19.12 -25.38 9.15
N THR A 90 18.33 -25.85 10.10
CA THR A 90 17.30 -26.86 9.83
C THR A 90 16.18 -26.21 9.03
N TRP A 91 15.81 -26.84 7.91
CA TRP A 91 14.67 -26.37 7.13
C TRP A 91 13.37 -26.50 7.95
N PRO A 92 12.55 -25.44 8.02
CA PRO A 92 11.32 -25.47 8.77
C PRO A 92 10.31 -26.43 8.12
N ALA A 93 9.60 -27.20 8.94
CA ALA A 93 8.53 -28.06 8.49
C ALA A 93 7.39 -27.24 7.87
N ALA A 94 6.87 -27.71 6.74
CA ALA A 94 5.72 -27.09 6.09
C ALA A 94 4.45 -27.28 6.94
N PRO A 95 3.44 -26.40 6.79
CA PRO A 95 2.13 -26.60 7.39
C PRO A 95 1.52 -27.94 7.00
N ALA A 96 0.87 -28.63 7.95
CA ALA A 96 0.36 -29.99 7.75
C ALA A 96 -0.79 -30.08 6.74
N THR A 97 -1.63 -29.03 6.67
CA THR A 97 -2.77 -28.99 5.75
C THR A 97 -2.30 -28.53 4.37
N ALA A 98 -2.35 -29.41 3.38
CA ALA A 98 -2.08 -29.04 2.00
C ALA A 98 -3.12 -28.03 1.48
N VAL A 99 -2.68 -27.12 0.61
CA VAL A 99 -3.54 -26.13 -0.06
C VAL A 99 -3.30 -26.14 -1.56
N ASP A 100 -4.30 -25.75 -2.33
CA ASP A 100 -4.17 -25.62 -3.78
C ASP A 100 -3.17 -24.51 -4.15
N ALA A 101 -2.69 -24.49 -5.39
CA ALA A 101 -1.86 -23.40 -5.90
C ALA A 101 -2.67 -22.09 -6.08
N GLY A 102 -1.99 -20.94 -6.03
CA GLY A 102 -2.62 -19.63 -6.26
C GLY A 102 -3.22 -18.97 -5.01
N ILE A 103 -2.54 -19.08 -3.86
CA ILE A 103 -2.96 -18.51 -2.57
C ILE A 103 -3.34 -17.02 -2.64
N GLU A 104 -2.61 -16.23 -3.43
CA GLU A 104 -2.86 -14.78 -3.58
C GLU A 104 -4.18 -14.50 -4.29
N ALA A 105 -4.51 -15.28 -5.34
CA ALA A 105 -5.78 -15.15 -6.05
C ALA A 105 -6.94 -15.62 -5.15
N ARG A 106 -6.75 -16.71 -4.41
CA ARG A 106 -7.74 -17.16 -3.42
C ARG A 106 -7.96 -16.13 -2.32
N ARG A 107 -6.90 -15.45 -1.86
CA ARG A 107 -7.01 -14.33 -0.92
C ARG A 107 -7.98 -13.28 -1.43
N GLU A 108 -7.78 -12.81 -2.66
CA GLU A 108 -8.66 -11.77 -3.22
C GLU A 108 -10.12 -12.23 -3.27
N MET A 109 -10.36 -13.47 -3.70
CA MET A 109 -11.71 -14.04 -3.75
C MET A 109 -12.37 -14.12 -2.37
N TRP A 110 -11.69 -14.70 -1.37
CA TRP A 110 -12.31 -14.86 -0.05
C TRP A 110 -12.43 -13.54 0.68
N VAL A 111 -11.49 -12.60 0.51
CA VAL A 111 -11.60 -11.25 1.09
C VAL A 111 -12.80 -10.52 0.50
N GLN A 112 -12.99 -10.60 -0.82
CA GLN A 112 -14.17 -10.02 -1.46
C GLN A 112 -15.46 -10.67 -0.96
N SER A 113 -15.48 -12.00 -0.82
CA SER A 113 -16.62 -12.73 -0.26
C SER A 113 -16.94 -12.29 1.17
N VAL A 114 -15.93 -12.20 2.05
CA VAL A 114 -16.09 -11.73 3.43
C VAL A 114 -16.67 -10.32 3.47
N LYS A 115 -16.12 -9.39 2.67
CA LYS A 115 -16.59 -8.00 2.60
C LYS A 115 -18.01 -7.87 2.05
N SER A 116 -18.43 -8.80 1.21
CA SER A 116 -19.77 -8.84 0.63
C SER A 116 -20.84 -9.42 1.57
N ASN A 117 -20.42 -10.04 2.68
CA ASN A 117 -21.33 -10.63 3.65
C ASN A 117 -22.15 -9.51 4.34
N PRO A 118 -23.49 -9.59 4.39
CA PRO A 118 -24.32 -8.56 5.03
C PRO A 118 -24.03 -8.33 6.52
N ALA A 119 -23.48 -9.32 7.22
CA ALA A 119 -23.11 -9.23 8.63
C ALA A 119 -21.72 -8.61 8.84
N PHE A 120 -20.97 -8.32 7.76
CA PHE A 120 -19.62 -7.76 7.85
C PHE A 120 -19.64 -6.30 8.28
N ASN A 121 -18.92 -6.02 9.37
CA ASN A 121 -18.69 -4.66 9.84
C ASN A 121 -17.27 -4.20 9.50
N ALA A 122 -17.15 -3.29 8.53
CA ALA A 122 -15.86 -2.77 8.09
C ALA A 122 -15.08 -2.05 9.21
N GLY A 123 -15.77 -1.37 10.13
CA GLY A 123 -15.15 -0.60 11.20
C GLY A 123 -14.56 -1.47 12.31
N THR A 124 -15.18 -2.59 12.65
CA THR A 124 -14.70 -3.52 13.68
C THR A 124 -14.02 -4.72 13.06
N MET A 125 -14.76 -5.61 12.40
CA MET A 125 -14.23 -6.84 11.81
C MET A 125 -13.20 -6.56 10.72
N GLY A 126 -13.47 -5.58 9.84
CA GLY A 126 -12.55 -5.19 8.77
C GLY A 126 -11.24 -4.60 9.27
N THR A 127 -11.29 -3.77 10.31
CA THR A 127 -10.10 -3.22 10.97
C THR A 127 -9.32 -4.30 11.70
N THR A 128 -9.99 -5.17 12.48
CA THR A 128 -9.34 -6.26 13.23
C THR A 128 -8.64 -7.24 12.29
N LEU A 129 -9.26 -7.61 11.17
CA LEU A 129 -8.65 -8.49 10.16
C LEU A 129 -7.69 -7.77 9.20
N ARG A 130 -7.53 -6.43 9.32
CA ARG A 130 -6.76 -5.61 8.38
C ARG A 130 -7.20 -5.80 6.92
N LEU A 131 -8.50 -6.01 6.70
CA LEU A 131 -9.08 -6.11 5.35
C LEU A 131 -9.42 -4.74 4.78
N GLU A 132 -9.55 -3.72 5.64
CA GLU A 132 -9.73 -2.35 5.20
C GLU A 132 -8.40 -1.61 5.09
N ALA A 133 -8.28 -0.79 4.05
CA ALA A 133 -7.16 0.13 3.92
C ALA A 133 -7.13 1.04 5.15
N THR A 134 -6.01 1.06 5.88
CA THR A 134 -5.84 1.99 6.98
C THR A 134 -5.84 3.40 6.39
N ALA A 135 -6.94 4.12 6.56
CA ALA A 135 -6.97 5.54 6.23
C ALA A 135 -5.91 6.20 7.11
N THR A 136 -4.78 6.62 6.53
CA THR A 136 -3.83 7.45 7.27
C THR A 136 -4.60 8.70 7.69
N PRO A 137 -4.76 9.00 8.99
CA PRO A 137 -5.46 10.20 9.42
C PRO A 137 -4.82 11.40 8.73
N PHE A 138 -5.64 12.27 8.14
CA PHE A 138 -5.13 13.51 7.57
C PHE A 138 -4.42 14.29 8.68
N ASN A 139 -3.10 14.41 8.59
CA ASN A 139 -2.31 15.18 9.53
C ASN A 139 -2.09 16.60 8.96
N PRO A 140 -2.77 17.63 9.49
CA PRO A 140 -2.63 19.00 9.00
C PRO A 140 -1.22 19.56 9.19
N SER A 141 -0.42 19.05 10.15
CA SER A 141 0.92 19.58 10.44
C SER A 141 1.98 19.16 9.41
N THR A 142 1.75 18.06 8.69
CA THR A 142 2.66 17.56 7.64
C THR A 142 2.15 17.83 6.23
N TYR A 143 0.95 18.44 6.11
CA TYR A 143 0.36 18.74 4.83
C TYR A 143 1.01 19.99 4.20
N MET A 144 2.00 19.76 3.34
CA MET A 144 2.55 20.79 2.46
C MET A 144 2.03 20.65 1.04
N ALA A 145 1.63 21.78 0.45
CA ALA A 145 1.34 21.90 -0.99
C ALA A 145 2.66 22.02 -1.77
N LYS A 146 2.74 21.38 -2.93
CA LYS A 146 3.87 21.57 -3.85
C LYS A 146 3.70 22.90 -4.57
N LEU A 147 4.74 23.72 -4.56
CA LEU A 147 4.87 24.89 -5.41
C LEU A 147 5.57 24.48 -6.71
N ASP A 148 5.06 24.95 -7.84
CA ASP A 148 5.60 24.62 -9.17
C ASP A 148 5.49 25.83 -10.11
N GLY A 149 6.31 25.88 -11.16
CA GLY A 149 6.26 26.93 -12.18
C GLY A 149 6.46 28.35 -11.64
N LEU A 150 7.38 28.52 -10.69
CA LEU A 150 7.73 29.83 -10.13
C LEU A 150 8.34 30.73 -11.22
N SER A 151 7.77 31.92 -11.40
CA SER A 151 8.24 32.94 -12.36
C SER A 151 7.98 34.35 -11.82
N SER A 152 8.79 35.32 -12.25
CA SER A 152 8.58 36.74 -11.94
C SER A 152 8.20 37.49 -13.22
N PRO A 153 6.90 37.69 -13.48
CA PRO A 153 6.44 38.32 -14.72
C PRO A 153 6.72 39.83 -14.78
N ALA A 154 6.95 40.48 -13.63
CA ALA A 154 7.28 41.90 -13.53
C ALA A 154 7.96 42.18 -12.18
N ALA A 155 8.59 43.36 -12.07
CA ALA A 155 9.15 43.83 -10.80
C ALA A 155 8.06 43.78 -9.70
N LYS A 156 8.40 43.19 -8.55
CA LYS A 156 7.50 42.98 -7.40
C LYS A 156 6.30 42.05 -7.66
N GLN A 157 6.34 41.22 -8.71
CA GLN A 157 5.32 40.21 -8.97
C GLN A 157 5.93 38.80 -9.03
N LEU A 158 5.23 37.84 -8.44
CA LEU A 158 5.53 36.42 -8.50
C LEU A 158 4.30 35.65 -8.98
N ARG A 159 4.53 34.68 -9.85
CA ARG A 159 3.51 33.75 -10.34
C ARG A 159 4.02 32.34 -10.12
N PHE A 160 3.18 31.51 -9.50
CA PHE A 160 3.45 30.10 -9.25
C PHE A 160 2.14 29.33 -9.31
N LYS A 161 2.23 28.03 -9.55
CA LYS A 161 1.15 27.07 -9.41
C LYS A 161 1.33 26.37 -8.06
N PHE A 162 0.22 26.03 -7.42
CA PHE A 162 0.25 25.24 -6.20
C PHE A 162 -0.76 24.10 -6.29
N GLY A 163 -0.39 22.93 -5.75
CA GLY A 163 -1.22 21.73 -5.78
C GLY A 163 -0.54 20.55 -5.12
N LYS A 164 -1.16 19.37 -5.17
CA LYS A 164 -0.56 18.12 -4.71
C LYS A 164 -0.92 17.03 -5.70
N SER A 165 0.00 16.10 -5.96
CA SER A 165 -0.28 14.95 -6.82
C SER A 165 -1.50 14.21 -6.26
N TYR A 166 -2.55 14.09 -7.07
CA TYR A 166 -3.81 13.42 -6.73
C TYR A 166 -4.61 14.05 -5.56
N GLY A 167 -4.43 15.34 -5.28
CA GLY A 167 -5.15 16.06 -4.22
C GLY A 167 -5.67 17.43 -4.62
N ARG A 168 -6.53 18.01 -3.78
CA ARG A 168 -7.05 19.38 -3.92
C ARG A 168 -6.47 20.27 -2.83
N VAL A 169 -6.04 21.46 -3.21
CA VAL A 169 -5.58 22.52 -2.30
C VAL A 169 -6.49 23.73 -2.52
N ASP A 170 -7.26 24.12 -1.51
CA ASP A 170 -8.19 25.25 -1.62
C ASP A 170 -7.53 26.60 -1.33
N GLY A 171 -6.35 26.60 -0.73
CA GLY A 171 -5.54 27.79 -0.54
C GLY A 171 -4.19 27.49 0.10
N VAL A 172 -3.31 28.48 0.07
CA VAL A 172 -1.97 28.43 0.65
C VAL A 172 -1.70 29.70 1.44
N ASN A 173 -1.03 29.58 2.58
CA ASN A 173 -0.38 30.72 3.24
C ASN A 173 1.03 30.80 2.70
N LEU A 174 1.41 31.96 2.15
CA LEU A 174 2.74 32.16 1.61
C LEU A 174 3.60 32.88 2.64
N TYR A 175 4.77 32.33 2.90
CA TYR A 175 5.80 32.96 3.71
C TYR A 175 7.02 33.24 2.83
N GLY A 176 7.66 34.37 3.05
CA GLY A 176 8.86 34.76 2.31
C GLY A 176 9.87 35.45 3.20
N ARG A 177 11.12 35.42 2.77
CA ARG A 177 12.23 36.15 3.39
C ARG A 177 13.18 36.59 2.30
N LYS A 178 13.90 37.69 2.53
CA LYS A 178 15.01 38.07 1.65
C LYS A 178 16.23 37.21 1.96
N SER A 179 17.09 37.01 0.97
CA SER A 179 18.40 36.39 1.20
C SER A 179 19.15 37.18 2.29
N GLY A 180 19.71 36.48 3.27
CA GLY A 180 20.38 37.08 4.44
C GLY A 180 19.48 37.41 5.64
N GLN A 181 18.15 37.25 5.53
CA GLN A 181 17.25 37.38 6.68
C GLN A 181 16.92 36.01 7.29
N SER A 182 16.92 35.93 8.63
CA SER A 182 16.58 34.70 9.37
C SER A 182 15.07 34.50 9.53
N ALA A 183 14.32 35.59 9.72
CA ALA A 183 12.88 35.54 9.96
C ALA A 183 12.06 35.40 8.67
N TRP A 184 11.06 34.50 8.70
CA TRP A 184 10.03 34.41 7.68
C TRP A 184 8.93 35.42 7.94
N VAL A 185 8.55 36.16 6.90
CA VAL A 185 7.42 37.11 6.94
C VAL A 185 6.24 36.46 6.23
N ASN A 186 5.06 36.55 6.85
CA ASN A 186 3.82 36.14 6.19
C ASN A 186 3.49 37.13 5.07
N LEU A 187 3.47 36.65 3.83
CA LEU A 187 3.16 37.42 2.63
C LEU A 187 1.66 37.45 2.30
N GLY A 188 0.87 36.62 2.98
CA GLY A 188 -0.58 36.58 2.86
C GLY A 188 -1.13 35.18 2.58
N ARG A 189 -2.46 35.10 2.58
CA ARG A 189 -3.23 33.91 2.25
C ARG A 189 -3.81 34.02 0.85
N PHE A 190 -3.52 33.03 0.02
CA PHE A 190 -3.99 32.96 -1.36
C PHE A 190 -4.91 31.76 -1.52
N ASN A 191 -6.19 32.02 -1.76
CA ASN A 191 -7.15 30.95 -2.02
C ASN A 191 -7.15 30.60 -3.50
N ALA A 192 -7.32 29.33 -3.82
CA ALA A 192 -7.55 28.90 -5.19
C ALA A 192 -8.86 29.54 -5.67
N THR A 193 -8.75 30.47 -6.62
CA THR A 193 -9.95 31.00 -7.28
C THR A 193 -10.59 29.81 -8.01
N ARG A 194 -11.88 29.55 -7.73
CA ARG A 194 -12.65 28.58 -8.53
C ARG A 194 -12.64 29.06 -9.97
N ARG A 195 -11.70 28.60 -10.79
CA ARG A 195 -11.91 28.61 -12.23
C ARG A 195 -13.10 27.72 -12.45
N THR A 196 -14.22 28.37 -12.72
CA THR A 196 -15.42 27.83 -13.33
C THR A 196 -15.02 26.72 -14.27
N ARG A 197 -15.30 25.47 -13.88
CA ARG A 197 -15.40 24.40 -14.86
C ARG A 197 -16.58 24.81 -15.73
N ARG A 198 -16.31 25.30 -16.94
CA ARG A 198 -17.22 25.01 -18.04
C ARG A 198 -17.20 23.49 -18.17
N CYS A 199 -18.10 22.83 -17.46
CA CYS A 199 -18.61 21.55 -17.92
C CYS A 199 -19.33 21.87 -19.24
N ARG A 200 -18.60 21.84 -20.35
CA ARG A 200 -19.22 21.69 -21.67
C ARG A 200 -19.58 20.22 -21.80
N TRP A 201 -20.68 19.85 -21.17
CA TRP A 201 -21.53 18.77 -21.67
C TRP A 201 -22.48 19.43 -22.67
N PRO A 202 -22.37 19.17 -23.99
CA PRO A 202 -23.55 19.25 -24.82
C PRO A 202 -24.39 18.00 -24.53
N MET A 203 -25.43 18.16 -23.72
CA MET A 203 -26.69 17.52 -24.09
C MET A 203 -27.21 18.26 -25.33
N ALA A 204 -27.32 17.54 -26.44
CA ALA A 204 -28.28 17.82 -27.50
C ALA A 204 -28.90 16.45 -27.81
N SER A 205 -30.05 16.10 -27.23
CA SER A 205 -31.40 16.47 -27.65
C SER A 205 -31.70 16.07 -29.11
N ARG A 206 -32.69 15.18 -29.24
CA ARG A 206 -33.32 14.69 -30.47
C ARG A 206 -33.65 15.80 -31.47
N ARG A 207 -33.50 15.53 -32.77
CA ARG A 207 -34.47 15.92 -33.81
C ARG A 207 -34.53 14.90 -34.95
N ASN A 208 -35.73 14.38 -35.18
CA ASN A 208 -36.20 13.81 -36.44
C ASN A 208 -36.00 14.82 -37.58
N GLY A 209 -35.73 14.32 -38.80
CA GLY A 209 -35.67 15.15 -39.99
C GLY A 209 -35.31 14.38 -41.27
N ASN A 210 -36.31 13.73 -41.84
CA ASN A 210 -36.45 13.32 -43.24
C ASN A 210 -35.60 14.14 -44.24
N SER A 211 -34.86 13.49 -45.15
CA SER A 211 -34.97 13.74 -46.61
C SER A 211 -34.05 12.87 -47.47
N ARG A 212 -34.64 12.38 -48.58
CA ARG A 212 -34.04 11.92 -49.86
C ARG A 212 -33.63 10.45 -50.02
N ARG A 213 -34.64 9.65 -50.40
CA ARG A 213 -34.52 8.72 -51.54
C ARG A 213 -34.25 9.51 -52.82
N ALA A 214 -33.26 9.06 -53.58
CA ALA A 214 -33.13 9.29 -55.02
C ALA A 214 -32.46 8.05 -55.62
N ARG A 215 -33.27 7.03 -55.88
CA ARG A 215 -33.35 6.17 -57.09
C ARG A 215 -34.41 5.11 -56.84
#